data_AF-A0A1F8H4J1-F1
#
_entry.id   AF-A0A1F8H4J1-F1
#
_cell.length_a   1.000
_cell.length_b   1.000
_cell.length_c   1.000
_cell.angle_alpha   90.00
_cell.angle_beta   90.00
_cell.angle_gamma   90.00
#
_symmetry.space_group_name_H-M   'P 1'
#
loop_
_entity.id
_entity.type
_entity.pdbx_description
1 polymer ?
#
loop_
_entity_poly.entity_id
_entity_poly.type
_entity_poly.pdbx_seq_one_letter_code
_entity_poly.pdbx_strand_id
1 'polypeptide(L)'
;MTKLKAILKRGGNMIFAAAPLALPMAALAQLDTPESPLEGVGLSLEIITGIINRIAQFMLTVGVVVAVIFIIWGGVKWMMAGDDPKKVDSAKARIKNGIIGAAIILGVGLILATISKVVGGEFFGGFNG
;
A
#
# COMPACT_ATOMS: atom_id res chain seq x y z
N MET A 1 2.64 77.58 -0.33
CA MET A 1 2.75 76.17 0.11
C MET A 1 1.52 75.62 0.85
N THR A 2 0.43 76.39 1.03
CA THR A 2 -0.72 76.00 1.86
C THR A 2 -1.76 75.10 1.17
N LYS A 3 -1.86 75.15 -0.17
CA LYS A 3 -2.85 74.38 -0.95
C LYS A 3 -2.47 72.89 -1.12
N LEU A 4 -1.19 72.54 -1.01
CA LEU A 4 -0.68 71.18 -1.22
C LEU A 4 -1.05 70.23 -0.06
N LYS A 5 -1.03 70.73 1.18
CA LYS A 5 -1.42 69.94 2.37
C LYS A 5 -2.92 69.60 2.40
N ALA A 6 -3.76 70.40 1.76
CA ALA A 6 -5.21 70.17 1.68
C ALA A 6 -5.57 68.99 0.74
N ILE A 7 -4.78 68.77 -0.31
CA ILE A 7 -4.99 67.70 -1.30
C ILE A 7 -4.56 66.35 -0.71
N LEU A 8 -3.46 66.30 0.05
CA LEU A 8 -3.04 65.11 0.80
C LEU A 8 -4.06 64.67 1.87
N LYS A 9 -4.70 65.62 2.56
CA LYS A 9 -5.76 65.32 3.55
C LYS A 9 -7.06 64.81 2.89
N ARG A 10 -7.37 65.26 1.66
CA ARG A 10 -8.51 64.77 0.87
C ARG A 10 -8.23 63.39 0.23
N GLY A 11 -7.00 63.14 -0.21
CA GLY A 11 -6.59 61.86 -0.82
C GLY A 11 -6.52 60.69 0.18
N GLY A 12 -6.14 60.95 1.44
CA GLY A 12 -6.12 59.94 2.50
C GLY A 12 -7.50 59.34 2.83
N ASN A 13 -8.59 60.09 2.56
CA ASN A 13 -9.96 59.63 2.82
C ASN A 13 -10.56 58.84 1.65
N MET A 14 -9.93 58.85 0.46
CA MET A 14 -10.37 58.06 -0.71
C MET A 14 -9.82 56.63 -0.71
N ILE A 15 -8.68 56.38 -0.06
CA ILE A 15 -8.13 55.02 0.09
C ILE A 15 -9.03 54.18 1.03
N PHE A 16 -9.68 54.82 2.00
CA PHE A 16 -10.69 54.19 2.87
C PHE A 16 -12.01 53.86 2.17
N ALA A 17 -12.33 54.50 1.03
CA ALA A 17 -13.57 54.25 0.29
C ALA A 17 -13.46 53.08 -0.71
N ALA A 18 -12.25 52.73 -1.16
CA ALA A 18 -12.02 51.62 -2.09
C ALA A 18 -11.70 50.29 -1.37
N ALA A 19 -11.17 50.34 -0.15
CA ALA A 19 -10.87 49.17 0.66
C ALA A 19 -12.07 48.22 0.92
N PRO A 20 -13.30 48.68 1.22
CA PRO A 20 -14.42 47.77 1.49
C PRO A 20 -14.97 47.06 0.23
N LEU A 21 -14.64 47.53 -0.98
CA LEU A 21 -15.06 46.89 -2.24
C LEU A 21 -14.14 45.74 -2.67
N ALA A 22 -12.89 45.71 -2.17
CA ALA A 22 -11.97 44.61 -2.45
C ALA A 22 -12.23 43.37 -1.57
N LEU A 23 -12.82 43.56 -0.39
CA LEU A 23 -13.17 42.49 0.54
C LEU A 23 -14.16 41.45 -0.04
N PRO A 24 -15.27 41.84 -0.71
CA PRO A 24 -16.19 40.85 -1.27
C PRO A 24 -15.58 40.02 -2.40
N MET A 25 -14.62 40.56 -3.15
CA MET A 25 -13.93 39.79 -4.21
C MET A 25 -12.94 38.78 -3.64
N ALA A 26 -12.22 39.14 -2.58
CA ALA A 26 -11.35 38.20 -1.86
C ALA A 26 -12.17 37.08 -1.16
N ALA A 27 -13.36 37.41 -0.67
CA ALA A 27 -14.29 36.43 -0.10
C ALA A 27 -14.85 35.46 -1.16
N LEU A 28 -15.08 35.91 -2.39
CA LEU A 28 -15.50 35.05 -3.51
C LEU A 28 -14.36 34.19 -4.06
N ALA A 29 -13.09 34.61 -3.93
CA ALA A 29 -11.92 33.84 -4.35
C ALA A 29 -11.57 32.69 -3.38
N GLN A 30 -12.10 32.74 -2.15
CA GLN A 30 -11.86 31.74 -1.11
C GLN A 30 -13.04 30.77 -0.96
N LEU A 31 -13.94 30.72 -1.95
CA LEU A 31 -14.87 29.62 -2.04
C LEU A 31 -14.05 28.37 -2.33
N ASP A 32 -13.86 27.53 -1.30
CA ASP A 32 -13.51 26.12 -1.50
C ASP A 32 -14.43 25.61 -2.60
N THR A 33 -13.88 25.36 -3.79
CA THR A 33 -14.60 24.58 -4.78
C THR A 33 -14.92 23.29 -4.06
N PRO A 34 -16.21 22.90 -3.92
CA PRO A 34 -16.52 21.64 -3.26
C PRO A 34 -15.74 20.56 -4.01
N GLU A 35 -14.72 19.99 -3.35
CA GLU A 35 -14.18 18.72 -3.79
C GLU A 35 -15.39 17.80 -3.84
N SER A 36 -15.71 17.32 -5.04
CA SER A 36 -16.80 16.38 -5.23
C SER A 36 -16.66 15.29 -4.17
N PRO A 37 -17.63 15.09 -3.26
CA PRO A 37 -17.54 14.05 -2.23
C PRO A 37 -17.45 12.64 -2.82
N LEU A 38 -17.57 12.52 -4.14
CA LEU A 38 -17.28 11.34 -4.90
C LEU A 38 -16.40 11.73 -6.10
N GLU A 39 -15.10 11.91 -5.87
CA GLU A 39 -14.19 11.11 -6.69
C GLU A 39 -14.56 9.67 -6.39
N GLY A 40 -15.46 9.10 -7.20
CA GLY A 40 -15.73 7.68 -7.13
C GLY A 40 -14.39 6.99 -7.14
N VAL A 41 -14.13 6.13 -6.14
CA VAL A 41 -12.93 5.32 -6.08
C VAL A 41 -12.87 4.57 -7.41
N GLY A 42 -12.14 5.13 -8.36
CA GLY A 42 -11.83 4.45 -9.58
C GLY A 42 -11.14 3.17 -9.11
N LEU A 43 -11.62 2.03 -9.58
CA LEU A 43 -10.86 0.78 -9.47
C LEU A 43 -9.57 0.98 -10.28
N SER A 44 -8.64 1.74 -9.73
CA SER A 44 -7.31 1.92 -10.28
C SER A 44 -6.60 0.58 -10.11
N LEU A 45 -5.80 0.22 -11.12
CA LEU A 45 -4.93 -0.95 -11.04
C LEU A 45 -4.09 -0.93 -9.76
N GLU A 46 -3.74 0.25 -9.26
CA GLU A 46 -3.00 0.43 -8.01
C GLU A 46 -3.75 -0.10 -6.77
N ILE A 47 -5.05 0.17 -6.64
CA ILE A 47 -5.85 -0.36 -5.53
C ILE A 47 -6.01 -1.87 -5.67
N ILE A 48 -6.25 -2.38 -6.89
CA ILE A 48 -6.40 -3.81 -7.15
C ILE A 48 -5.09 -4.55 -6.83
N THR A 49 -3.95 -4.06 -7.33
CA THR A 49 -2.63 -4.62 -7.06
C THR A 49 -2.27 -4.52 -5.58
N GLY A 50 -2.61 -3.41 -4.91
CA GLY A 50 -2.41 -3.23 -3.48
C GLY A 50 -3.17 -4.27 -2.65
N ILE A 51 -4.45 -4.52 -2.97
CA ILE A 51 -5.27 -5.53 -2.31
C ILE A 51 -4.69 -6.93 -2.55
N ILE A 52 -4.33 -7.27 -3.79
CA ILE A 52 -3.75 -8.56 -4.16
C ILE A 52 -2.44 -8.79 -3.39
N ASN A 53 -1.54 -7.81 -3.36
CA ASN A 53 -0.27 -7.91 -2.64
C ASN A 53 -0.49 -8.13 -1.14
N ARG A 54 -1.45 -7.42 -0.55
CA ARG A 54 -1.78 -7.56 0.87
C ARG A 54 -2.33 -8.93 1.21
N ILE A 55 -3.21 -9.47 0.37
CA ILE A 55 -3.75 -10.83 0.50
C ILE A 55 -2.63 -11.87 0.30
N ALA A 56 -1.80 -11.70 -0.71
CA ALA A 56 -0.68 -12.60 -0.98
C ALA A 56 0.30 -12.64 0.20
N GLN A 57 0.69 -11.50 0.74
CA GLN A 57 1.58 -11.42 1.89
C GLN A 57 0.96 -12.06 3.14
N PHE A 58 -0.34 -11.87 3.36
CA PHE A 58 -1.07 -12.54 4.43
C PHE A 58 -1.08 -14.06 4.25
N MET A 59 -1.41 -14.55 3.04
CA MET A 59 -1.41 -15.98 2.72
C MET A 59 -0.02 -16.62 2.85
N LEU A 60 1.03 -15.93 2.44
CA LEU A 60 2.41 -16.40 2.63
C LEU A 60 2.75 -16.52 4.12
N THR A 61 2.43 -15.50 4.91
CA THR A 61 2.72 -15.49 6.36
C THR A 61 1.99 -16.64 7.07
N VAL A 62 0.67 -16.76 6.85
CA VAL A 62 -0.14 -17.82 7.44
C VAL A 62 0.29 -19.20 6.91
N GLY A 63 0.58 -19.29 5.62
CA GLY A 63 1.04 -20.52 4.97
C GLY A 63 2.30 -21.07 5.59
N VAL A 64 3.32 -20.23 5.83
CA VAL A 64 4.58 -20.67 6.48
C VAL A 64 4.31 -21.21 7.89
N VAL A 65 3.49 -20.52 8.68
CA VAL A 65 3.15 -20.96 10.04
C VAL A 65 2.45 -22.33 10.01
N VAL A 66 1.47 -22.50 9.13
CA VAL A 66 0.77 -23.78 8.97
C VAL A 66 1.72 -24.88 8.51
N ALA A 67 2.61 -24.60 7.55
CA ALA A 67 3.59 -25.57 7.07
C ALA A 67 4.49 -26.09 8.21
N VAL A 68 5.00 -25.19 9.07
CA VAL A 68 5.80 -25.56 10.24
C VAL A 68 5.02 -26.47 11.19
N ILE A 69 3.77 -26.12 11.50
CA ILE A 69 2.91 -26.94 12.37
C ILE A 69 2.72 -28.35 11.80
N PHE A 70 2.45 -28.46 10.50
CA PHE A 70 2.27 -29.75 9.84
C PHE A 70 3.54 -30.59 9.82
N ILE A 71 4.72 -29.98 9.64
CA ILE A 71 6.01 -30.68 9.70
C ILE A 71 6.26 -31.20 11.11
N ILE A 72 6.06 -30.38 12.15
CA ILE A 72 6.23 -30.78 13.54
C ILE A 72 5.27 -31.92 13.88
N TRP A 73 3.99 -31.79 13.53
CA TRP A 73 2.99 -32.80 13.85
C TRP A 73 3.23 -34.12 13.08
N GLY A 74 3.66 -34.03 11.82
CA GLY A 74 4.09 -35.16 11.02
C GLY A 74 5.32 -35.86 11.61
N GLY A 75 6.31 -35.08 12.07
CA GLY A 75 7.53 -35.58 12.71
C GLY A 75 7.25 -36.30 14.03
N VAL A 76 6.43 -35.71 14.91
CA VAL A 76 6.01 -36.36 16.17
C VAL A 76 5.27 -37.66 15.89
N LYS A 77 4.33 -37.66 14.93
CA LYS A 77 3.61 -38.87 14.54
C LYS A 77 4.51 -39.95 13.95
N TRP A 78 5.55 -39.55 13.22
CA TRP A 78 6.55 -40.47 12.68
C TRP A 78 7.39 -41.10 13.81
N MET A 79 7.83 -40.31 14.80
CA MET A 79 8.56 -40.82 15.97
C MET A 79 7.69 -41.76 16.83
N MET A 80 6.39 -41.46 16.98
CA MET A 80 5.46 -42.30 17.73
C MET A 80 5.00 -43.56 16.98
N ALA A 81 5.34 -43.71 15.69
CA ALA A 81 4.92 -44.86 14.89
C ALA A 81 5.66 -46.16 15.27
N GLY A 82 6.87 -46.05 15.85
CA GLY A 82 7.68 -47.21 16.21
C GLY A 82 7.92 -48.12 15.00
N ASP A 83 7.62 -49.41 15.17
CA ASP A 83 7.83 -50.47 14.17
C ASP A 83 6.54 -50.85 13.40
N ASP A 84 5.45 -50.08 13.54
CA ASP A 84 4.22 -50.32 12.77
C ASP A 84 4.36 -49.72 11.35
N PRO A 85 4.53 -50.55 10.30
CA PRO A 85 4.85 -50.08 8.96
C PRO A 85 3.74 -49.19 8.39
N LYS A 86 2.46 -49.46 8.73
CA LYS A 86 1.34 -48.65 8.25
C LYS A 86 1.38 -47.24 8.81
N LYS A 87 1.73 -47.08 10.09
CA LYS A 87 1.85 -45.77 10.73
C LYS A 87 3.05 -45.00 10.18
N VAL A 88 4.18 -45.69 9.97
CA VAL A 88 5.39 -45.11 9.38
C VAL A 88 5.11 -44.59 7.96
N ASP A 89 4.46 -45.39 7.12
CA ASP A 89 4.13 -44.98 5.75
C ASP A 89 3.15 -43.80 5.72
N SER A 90 2.15 -43.81 6.61
CA SER A 90 1.21 -42.69 6.75
C SER A 90 1.92 -41.40 7.18
N ALA A 91 2.91 -41.50 8.06
CA ALA A 91 3.65 -40.35 8.58
C ALA A 91 4.62 -39.80 7.53
N LYS A 92 5.32 -40.68 6.80
CA LYS A 92 6.15 -40.30 5.64
C LYS A 92 5.34 -39.58 4.58
N ALA A 93 4.15 -40.08 4.25
CA ALA A 93 3.24 -39.41 3.30
C ALA A 93 2.83 -38.02 3.80
N ARG A 94 2.55 -37.88 5.10
CA ARG A 94 2.20 -36.58 5.71
C ARG A 94 3.34 -35.57 5.63
N ILE A 95 4.56 -36.01 5.97
CA ILE A 95 5.77 -35.18 5.90
C ILE A 95 6.05 -34.76 4.46
N LYS A 96 5.97 -35.69 3.49
CA LYS A 96 6.15 -35.39 2.06
C LYS A 96 5.17 -34.32 1.59
N ASN A 97 3.89 -34.45 1.95
CA ASN A 97 2.89 -33.45 1.59
C ASN A 97 3.15 -32.09 2.26
N GLY A 98 3.63 -32.09 3.51
CA GLY A 98 4.06 -30.87 4.21
C GLY A 98 5.24 -30.17 3.52
N ILE A 99 6.24 -30.94 3.07
CA ILE A 99 7.39 -30.42 2.31
C ILE A 99 6.93 -29.81 0.99
N ILE A 100 6.02 -30.47 0.26
CA ILE A 100 5.47 -29.94 -1.00
C ILE A 100 4.74 -28.61 -0.74
N GLY A 101 3.91 -28.55 0.30
CA GLY A 101 3.22 -27.31 0.69
C GLY A 101 4.20 -26.18 1.01
N ALA A 102 5.24 -26.47 1.79
CA ALA A 102 6.29 -25.50 2.12
C ALA A 102 7.04 -25.01 0.86
N ALA A 103 7.38 -25.93 -0.06
CA ALA A 103 8.04 -25.60 -1.32
C ALA A 103 7.20 -24.68 -2.21
N ILE A 104 5.87 -24.89 -2.26
CA ILE A 104 4.94 -24.03 -3.00
C ILE A 104 4.96 -22.60 -2.42
N ILE A 105 4.84 -22.47 -1.10
CA ILE A 105 4.81 -21.15 -0.42
C ILE A 105 6.11 -20.38 -0.69
N LEU A 106 7.26 -21.05 -0.55
CA LEU A 106 8.57 -20.47 -0.85
C LEU A 106 8.69 -20.09 -2.34
N GLY A 107 8.21 -20.95 -3.24
CA GLY A 107 8.19 -20.70 -4.68
C GLY A 107 7.35 -19.48 -5.06
N VAL A 108 6.17 -19.31 -4.45
CA VAL A 108 5.33 -18.12 -4.65
C VAL A 108 6.05 -16.85 -4.21
N GLY A 109 6.67 -16.86 -3.03
CA GLY A 109 7.46 -15.72 -2.55
C GLY A 109 8.60 -15.35 -3.51
N LEU A 110 9.31 -16.36 -4.05
CA LEU A 110 10.37 -16.18 -5.03
C LEU A 110 9.87 -15.59 -6.36
N ILE A 111 8.72 -16.07 -6.85
CA ILE A 111 8.09 -15.55 -8.08
C ILE A 111 7.69 -14.09 -7.90
N LEU A 112 7.02 -13.76 -6.79
CA LEU A 112 6.61 -12.38 -6.49
C LEU A 112 7.83 -11.45 -6.39
N ALA A 113 8.88 -11.86 -5.69
CA ALA A 113 10.13 -11.10 -5.62
C ALA A 113 10.78 -10.89 -7.00
N THR A 114 10.72 -11.90 -7.87
CA THR A 114 11.24 -11.79 -9.24
C THR A 114 10.41 -10.82 -10.07
N ILE A 115 9.07 -10.86 -9.97
CA ILE A 115 8.18 -9.93 -10.65
C ILE A 115 8.42 -8.49 -10.16
N SER A 116 8.55 -8.27 -8.85
CA SER A 116 8.85 -6.95 -8.30
C SER A 116 10.17 -6.39 -8.83
N LYS A 117 11.20 -7.23 -9.01
CA LYS A 117 12.49 -6.80 -9.57
C LYS A 117 12.43 -6.48 -11.07
N VAL A 118 11.70 -7.29 -11.84
CA VAL A 118 11.54 -7.11 -13.29
C VAL A 118 10.65 -5.91 -13.62
N VAL A 119 9.55 -5.74 -12.87
CA VAL A 119 8.56 -4.67 -13.10
C VAL A 119 8.95 -3.38 -12.39
N GLY A 120 9.57 -3.45 -11.20
CA GLY A 120 9.97 -2.30 -10.39
C GLY A 120 11.17 -1.51 -10.91
N GLY A 121 11.66 -1.83 -12.11
CA GLY A 121 12.69 -1.05 -12.78
C GLY A 121 14.12 -1.28 -12.29
N GLU A 122 14.38 -2.13 -11.29
CA GLU A 122 15.75 -2.48 -10.88
C GLU A 122 16.55 -3.16 -12.02
N PHE A 123 15.85 -3.88 -12.92
CA PHE A 123 16.44 -4.47 -14.11
C PHE A 123 16.80 -3.43 -15.21
N PHE A 124 16.03 -2.35 -15.32
CA PHE A 124 16.24 -1.28 -16.32
C PHE A 124 17.03 -0.08 -15.78
N GLY A 125 17.11 0.08 -14.45
CA GLY A 125 17.88 1.12 -13.76
C GLY A 125 19.38 0.85 -13.73
N GLY A 126 19.83 -0.36 -14.07
CA GLY A 126 21.24 -0.71 -14.25
C GLY A 126 21.87 -0.18 -15.54
N PHE A 127 21.10 0.49 -16.41
CA PHE A 127 21.58 1.11 -17.65
C PHE A 127 21.70 2.64 -17.60
N ASN A 128 21.45 3.26 -16.43
CA ASN A 128 21.63 4.72 -16.25
C ASN A 128 22.85 5.00 -15.36
N GLY A 129 24.04 4.76 -15.93
CA GLY A 129 25.31 5.33 -15.49
C GLY A 129 25.71 6.46 -16.43
#